data_AF-Q6K281-F1
#
_entry.id   AF-Q6K281-F1
#
_cell.length_a   1.000
_cell.length_b   1.000
_cell.length_c   1.000
_cell.angle_alpha   90.00
_cell.angle_beta   90.00
_cell.angle_gamma   90.00
#
_symmetry.space_group_name_H-M   'P 1'
#
loop_
_entity.id
_entity.type
_entity.pdbx_description
1 polymer ?
#
loop_
_entity_poly.entity_id
_entity_poly.type
_entity_poly.pdbx_seq_one_letter_code
_entity_poly.pdbx_strand_id
1 'polypeptide(L)'
;MQVHQHVPLDEYQSNLRAICAYFKEQWPSTKIILITPPPIYEPVRIRDMYGEDDPSKLPERTNEAAGTYAQACLTVAKELNHPVIDIWTKMQQFPDWQTSALWYGSISSDLIPKLDVWMGLITVKGCHLCYQ
;
A
#
# COMPACT_ATOMS: atom_id res chain seq x y z
N MET A 1 7.49 7.15 25.19
CA MET A 1 7.97 7.42 23.83
C MET A 1 7.72 6.16 23.02
N GLN A 2 6.68 6.14 22.19
CA GLN A 2 6.32 4.97 21.40
C GLN A 2 7.33 4.86 20.27
N VAL A 3 8.10 3.77 20.24
CA VAL A 3 9.11 3.54 19.21
C VAL A 3 8.33 3.13 17.95
N HIS A 4 8.18 4.04 16.99
CA HIS A 4 7.60 3.68 15.71
C HIS A 4 8.53 2.69 15.02
N GLN A 5 8.08 1.44 14.88
CA GLN A 5 8.80 0.42 14.13
C GLN A 5 8.61 0.66 12.62
N HIS A 6 9.42 1.56 12.08
CA HIS A 6 9.54 1.76 10.64
C HIS A 6 11.02 1.78 10.26
N VAL A 7 11.31 1.21 9.09
CA VAL A 7 12.62 1.38 8.43
C VAL A 7 12.77 2.87 8.10
N PRO A 8 13.84 3.57 8.49
CA PRO A 8 14.05 4.99 8.16
C PRO A 8 13.81 5.28 6.67
N LEU A 9 13.28 6.47 6.34
CA LEU A 9 12.86 6.80 4.96
C LEU A 9 14.02 6.76 3.94
N ASP A 10 15.22 7.13 4.36
CA ASP A 10 16.44 7.05 3.57
C ASP A 10 16.84 5.59 3.30
N GLU A 11 16.76 4.74 4.32
CA GLU A 11 17.00 3.30 4.20
C GLU A 11 15.94 2.64 3.31
N TYR A 12 14.66 2.99 3.48
CA TYR A 12 13.56 2.49 2.63
C TYR A 12 13.81 2.79 1.15
N GLN A 13 14.18 4.03 0.80
CA GLN A 13 14.49 4.40 -0.58
C GLN A 13 15.72 3.64 -1.10
N SER A 14 16.76 3.51 -0.28
CA SER A 14 17.96 2.75 -0.62
C SER A 14 17.63 1.29 -0.91
N ASN A 15 16.78 0.68 -0.09
CA ASN A 15 16.30 -0.68 -0.26
C ASN A 15 15.50 -0.85 -1.55
N LEU A 16 14.59 0.08 -1.89
CA LEU A 16 13.86 0.04 -3.16
C LEU A 16 14.81 0.06 -4.37
N ARG A 17 15.83 0.93 -4.35
CA ARG A 17 16.84 0.99 -5.42
C ARG A 17 17.62 -0.32 -5.53
N ALA A 18 18.08 -0.87 -4.40
CA ALA A 18 18.83 -2.12 -4.35
C ALA A 18 18.00 -3.31 -4.89
N ILE A 19 16.73 -3.41 -4.50
CA ILE A 19 15.83 -4.46 -4.98
C ILE A 19 15.63 -4.35 -6.50
N CYS A 20 15.36 -3.15 -7.02
CA CYS A 20 15.19 -2.95 -8.46
C CYS A 20 16.45 -3.31 -9.24
N ALA A 21 17.62 -2.89 -8.75
CA ALA A 21 18.91 -3.20 -9.36
C ALA A 21 19.18 -4.70 -9.39
N TYR A 22 18.93 -5.40 -8.27
CA TYR A 22 19.11 -6.84 -8.17
C TYR A 22 18.27 -7.61 -9.22
N PHE A 23 16.98 -7.29 -9.34
CA PHE A 23 16.13 -7.93 -10.35
C PHE A 23 16.58 -7.65 -11.79
N LYS A 24 17.10 -6.46 -12.06
CA LYS A 24 17.64 -6.10 -13.37
C LYS A 24 18.96 -6.80 -13.70
N GLU A 25 19.80 -7.04 -12.70
CA GLU A 25 21.04 -7.79 -12.87
C GLU A 25 20.76 -9.26 -13.19
N GLN A 26 19.86 -9.88 -12.43
CA GLN A 26 19.51 -11.30 -12.63
C GLN A 26 18.68 -11.53 -13.90
N TRP A 27 17.78 -10.59 -14.23
CA TRP A 27 16.89 -10.69 -15.39
C TRP A 27 16.77 -9.34 -16.12
N PRO A 28 17.68 -9.04 -17.06
CA PRO A 28 17.74 -7.73 -17.73
C PRO A 28 16.44 -7.31 -18.43
N SER A 29 15.69 -8.28 -18.97
CA SER A 29 14.43 -8.04 -19.69
C SER A 29 13.21 -7.86 -18.77
N THR A 30 13.31 -8.19 -17.48
CA THR A 30 12.18 -8.12 -16.52
C THR A 30 11.65 -6.70 -16.42
N LYS A 31 10.33 -6.56 -16.43
CA LYS A 31 9.64 -5.29 -16.18
C LYS A 31 9.40 -5.17 -14.68
N ILE A 32 9.72 -4.00 -14.14
CA ILE A 32 9.54 -3.68 -12.73
C ILE A 32 8.49 -2.58 -12.66
N ILE A 33 7.49 -2.77 -11.80
CA ILE A 33 6.47 -1.77 -11.49
C ILE A 33 6.49 -1.62 -9.98
N LEU A 34 6.63 -0.38 -9.50
CA LEU A 34 6.54 -0.08 -8.09
C LEU A 34 5.07 0.22 -7.71
N ILE A 35 4.69 -0.12 -6.50
CA ILE A 35 3.35 0.15 -5.96
C ILE A 35 3.55 0.84 -4.62
N THR A 36 2.91 2.00 -4.43
CA THR A 36 3.04 2.73 -3.15
C THR A 36 2.38 1.95 -2.01
N PRO A 37 2.79 2.14 -0.74
CA PRO A 37 2.05 1.58 0.38
C PRO A 37 0.59 2.06 0.36
N PRO A 38 -0.40 1.22 0.71
CA PRO A 38 -1.80 1.64 0.76
C PRO A 38 -2.04 2.65 1.89
N PRO A 39 -3.13 3.42 1.84
CA PRO A 39 -3.51 4.27 2.96
C PRO A 39 -3.88 3.42 4.19
N ILE A 40 -3.74 3.98 5.38
CA ILE A 40 -4.06 3.32 6.64
C ILE A 40 -5.29 4.01 7.25
N TYR A 41 -6.23 3.23 7.76
CA TYR A 41 -7.32 3.78 8.58
C TYR A 41 -7.04 3.45 10.04
N GLU A 42 -6.61 4.46 10.79
CA GLU A 42 -6.13 4.30 12.16
C GLU A 42 -7.16 3.66 13.11
N PRO A 43 -8.47 3.96 13.05
CA PRO A 43 -9.45 3.33 13.94
C PRO A 43 -9.50 1.80 13.83
N VAL A 44 -9.48 1.25 12.62
CA VAL A 44 -9.39 -0.22 12.43
C VAL A 44 -8.08 -0.75 13.01
N ARG A 45 -6.98 -0.01 12.83
CA ARG A 45 -5.66 -0.43 13.30
C ARG A 45 -5.54 -0.45 14.83
N ILE A 46 -6.12 0.56 15.49
CA ILE A 46 -6.21 0.63 16.96
C ILE A 46 -7.00 -0.58 17.47
N ARG A 47 -8.15 -0.86 16.87
CA ARG A 47 -8.97 -2.02 17.25
C ARG A 47 -8.26 -3.35 17.04
N ASP A 48 -7.53 -3.53 15.93
CA ASP A 48 -6.74 -4.73 15.67
C ASP A 48 -5.64 -4.94 16.73
N MET A 49 -5.02 -3.86 17.19
CA MET A 49 -3.93 -3.90 18.15
C MET A 49 -4.40 -4.05 19.60
N TYR A 50 -5.47 -3.36 19.98
CA TYR A 50 -5.88 -3.21 21.37
C TYR A 50 -7.22 -3.89 21.71
N GLY A 51 -7.99 -4.33 20.72
CA GLY A 51 -9.28 -5.02 20.91
C GLY A 51 -10.46 -4.12 21.28
N GLU A 52 -10.23 -2.82 21.50
CA GLU A 52 -11.24 -1.85 21.93
C GLU A 52 -11.06 -0.51 21.19
N ASP A 53 -12.16 0.18 20.92
CA ASP A 53 -12.16 1.53 20.36
C ASP A 53 -11.90 2.55 21.49
N ASP A 54 -10.68 2.55 22.02
CA ASP A 54 -10.22 3.47 23.08
C ASP A 54 -9.54 4.71 22.47
N PRO A 55 -10.14 5.91 22.58
CA PRO A 55 -9.58 7.14 22.00
C PRO A 55 -8.29 7.62 22.67
N SER A 56 -7.89 7.02 23.80
CA SER A 56 -6.59 7.27 24.44
C SER A 56 -5.44 6.46 23.84
N LYS A 57 -5.74 5.46 23.00
CA LYS A 57 -4.74 4.65 22.31
C LYS A 57 -4.25 5.36 21.06
N LEU A 58 -2.93 5.33 20.87
CA LEU A 58 -2.29 5.84 19.67
C LEU A 58 -1.95 4.67 18.72
N PRO A 59 -2.23 4.83 17.42
CA PRO A 59 -1.86 3.83 16.42
C PRO A 59 -0.35 3.82 16.25
N GLU A 60 0.21 2.63 16.08
CA GLU A 60 1.63 2.42 15.82
C GLU A 60 2.04 2.82 14.39
N ARG A 61 1.05 2.96 13.49
CA ARG A 61 1.18 3.44 12.11
C ARG A 61 0.06 4.43 11.79
N THR A 62 0.40 5.52 11.11
CA THR A 62 -0.57 6.53 10.66
C THR A 62 -0.66 6.58 9.14
N ASN A 63 -1.79 7.06 8.63
CA ASN A 63 -1.97 7.31 7.21
C ASN A 63 -1.00 8.37 6.69
N GLU A 64 -0.72 9.38 7.51
CA GLU A 64 0.26 10.42 7.22
C GLU A 64 1.66 9.82 7.02
N ALA A 65 2.10 8.96 7.96
CA ALA A 65 3.36 8.25 7.81
C ALA A 65 3.36 7.40 6.53
N ALA A 66 2.30 6.62 6.26
CA ALA A 66 2.18 5.86 5.01
C ALA A 66 2.31 6.76 3.76
N GLY A 67 1.76 7.98 3.81
CA GLY A 67 1.91 8.99 2.76
C GLY A 67 3.36 9.41 2.51
N THR A 68 4.18 9.54 3.55
CA THR A 68 5.62 9.83 3.38
C THR A 68 6.37 8.70 2.67
N TYR A 69 6.03 7.44 2.95
CA TYR A 69 6.61 6.28 2.26
C TYR A 69 6.08 6.14 0.83
N ALA A 70 4.82 6.47 0.59
CA ALA A 70 4.26 6.55 -0.75
C ALA A 70 5.00 7.57 -1.60
N GLN A 71 5.23 8.77 -1.06
CA GLN A 71 6.00 9.82 -1.74
C GLN A 71 7.45 9.38 -2.01
N ALA A 72 8.11 8.73 -1.05
CA ALA A 72 9.45 8.19 -1.23
C ALA A 72 9.51 7.12 -2.34
N CYS A 73 8.50 6.24 -2.41
CA CYS A 73 8.38 5.25 -3.47
C CYS A 73 8.19 5.90 -4.85
N LEU A 74 7.35 6.94 -4.96
CA LEU A 74 7.16 7.71 -6.19
C LEU A 74 8.45 8.36 -6.65
N THR A 75 9.21 8.95 -5.72
CA THR A 75 10.51 9.56 -6.02
C THR A 75 11.49 8.54 -6.59
N VAL A 76 11.66 7.38 -5.94
CA VAL A 76 12.55 6.32 -6.43
C VAL A 76 12.11 5.79 -7.79
N ALA A 77 10.80 5.58 -8.00
CA ALA A 77 10.29 5.15 -9.29
C ALA A 77 10.64 6.12 -10.42
N LYS A 78 10.50 7.42 -10.16
CA LYS A 78 10.87 8.48 -11.10
C LYS A 78 12.37 8.48 -11.38
N GLU A 79 13.21 8.36 -10.35
CA GLU A 79 14.67 8.31 -10.50
C GLU A 79 15.13 7.13 -11.37
N LEU A 80 14.54 5.95 -11.18
CA LEU A 80 14.88 4.73 -11.91
C LEU A 80 14.15 4.59 -13.25
N ASN A 81 13.31 5.57 -13.60
CA ASN A 81 12.42 5.52 -14.77
C ASN A 81 11.59 4.21 -14.83
N HIS A 82 11.01 3.82 -13.69
CA HIS A 82 10.11 2.69 -13.56
C HIS A 82 8.65 3.14 -13.46
N PRO A 83 7.70 2.42 -14.08
CA PRO A 83 6.28 2.64 -13.82
C PRO A 83 5.96 2.51 -12.33
N VAL A 84 5.02 3.33 -11.85
CA VAL A 84 4.55 3.27 -10.47
C VAL A 84 3.04 3.44 -10.40
N ILE A 85 2.41 2.66 -9.50
CA ILE A 85 0.99 2.74 -9.20
C ILE A 85 0.85 3.40 -7.82
N ASP A 86 0.32 4.62 -7.81
CA ASP A 86 0.05 5.38 -6.58
C ASP A 86 -1.28 4.96 -5.94
N ILE A 87 -1.30 3.81 -5.27
CA ILE A 87 -2.50 3.31 -4.60
C ILE A 87 -2.84 4.13 -3.34
N TRP A 88 -1.84 4.71 -2.66
CA TRP A 88 -2.05 5.59 -1.51
C TRP A 88 -3.01 6.73 -1.83
N THR A 89 -2.72 7.49 -2.89
CA THR A 89 -3.59 8.60 -3.31
C THR A 89 -4.89 8.08 -3.93
N LYS A 90 -4.81 7.05 -4.79
CA LYS A 90 -5.96 6.58 -5.58
C LYS A 90 -7.06 5.99 -4.71
N MET A 91 -6.72 5.20 -3.69
CA MET A 91 -7.70 4.61 -2.80
C MET A 91 -8.49 5.69 -2.04
N GLN A 92 -7.81 6.75 -1.60
CA GLN A 92 -8.43 7.84 -0.84
C GLN A 92 -9.38 8.72 -1.66
N GLN A 93 -9.41 8.57 -2.99
CA GLN A 93 -10.36 9.26 -3.89
C GLN A 93 -11.74 8.58 -3.93
N PHE A 94 -11.85 7.34 -3.45
CA PHE A 94 -13.14 6.65 -3.38
C PHE A 94 -13.92 7.06 -2.13
N PRO A 95 -15.23 7.30 -2.25
CA PRO A 95 -16.10 7.39 -1.08
C PRO A 95 -15.94 6.14 -0.21
N ASP A 96 -15.89 6.33 1.10
CA ASP A 96 -15.81 5.26 2.09
C ASP A 96 -14.60 4.33 1.94
N TRP A 97 -13.46 4.79 1.40
CA TRP A 97 -12.25 3.98 1.24
C TRP A 97 -11.79 3.31 2.55
N GLN A 98 -12.07 3.96 3.69
CA GLN A 98 -11.78 3.47 5.04
C GLN A 98 -12.49 2.14 5.38
N THR A 99 -13.64 1.88 4.73
CA THR A 99 -14.48 0.70 4.98
C THR A 99 -14.63 -0.21 3.77
N SER A 100 -14.27 0.28 2.58
CA SER A 100 -14.43 -0.45 1.31
C SER A 100 -13.10 -0.94 0.71
N ALA A 101 -11.98 -0.31 1.05
CA ALA A 101 -10.70 -0.53 0.37
C ALA A 101 -9.61 -1.16 1.25
N LEU A 102 -9.86 -1.34 2.55
CA LEU A 102 -8.86 -1.85 3.50
C LEU A 102 -9.11 -3.32 3.79
N TRP A 103 -8.51 -4.18 2.98
CA TRP A 103 -8.57 -5.62 3.16
C TRP A 103 -7.38 -6.10 3.99
N TYR A 104 -7.49 -5.99 5.32
CA TYR A 104 -6.66 -6.75 6.25
C TYR A 104 -7.47 -7.09 7.51
N GLY A 105 -8.31 -8.12 7.43
CA GLY A 105 -8.99 -8.67 8.60
C GLY A 105 -10.48 -8.95 8.39
N SER A 106 -10.82 -10.24 8.33
CA SER A 106 -12.17 -10.83 8.30
C SER A 106 -13.03 -10.57 7.05
N ILE A 107 -13.20 -11.64 6.26
CA ILE A 107 -14.27 -11.71 5.25
C ILE A 107 -15.60 -11.75 6.02
N SER A 108 -16.32 -10.63 6.07
CA SER A 108 -17.78 -10.70 6.13
C SER A 108 -18.26 -11.07 4.72
N SER A 109 -19.18 -12.04 4.64
CA SER A 109 -19.80 -12.52 3.38
C SER A 109 -20.44 -11.40 2.55
N ASP A 110 -20.69 -10.24 3.14
CA ASP A 110 -21.44 -9.14 2.55
C ASP A 110 -20.56 -8.22 1.68
N LEU A 111 -19.24 -8.44 1.68
CA LEU A 111 -18.24 -7.65 0.95
C LEU A 111 -17.78 -8.25 -0.38
N ILE A 112 -18.17 -9.49 -0.68
CA ILE A 112 -17.87 -10.18 -1.95
C ILE A 112 -18.28 -9.36 -3.19
N PRO A 113 -19.42 -8.64 -3.22
CA PRO A 113 -19.80 -7.83 -4.38
C PRO A 113 -18.87 -6.61 -4.63
N LYS A 114 -18.08 -6.17 -3.64
CA LYS A 114 -17.14 -5.05 -3.79
C LYS A 114 -15.78 -5.48 -4.36
N LEU A 115 -15.43 -6.77 -4.26
CA LEU A 115 -14.23 -7.34 -4.92
C LEU A 115 -14.33 -7.23 -6.45
N ASP A 116 -15.53 -7.43 -7.02
CA ASP A 116 -15.75 -7.38 -8.46
C ASP A 116 -15.49 -5.97 -9.04
N VAL A 117 -15.78 -4.92 -8.26
CA VAL A 117 -15.51 -3.53 -8.66
C VAL A 117 -14.01 -3.26 -8.72
N TRP A 118 -13.25 -3.79 -7.77
CA TRP A 118 -11.80 -3.57 -7.68
C TRP A 118 -10.99 -4.46 -8.64
N MET A 119 -11.38 -5.73 -8.80
CA MET A 119 -10.84 -6.58 -9.87
C MET A 119 -11.16 -6.01 -11.25
N GLY A 120 -12.35 -5.41 -11.42
CA GLY A 120 -12.69 -4.65 -12.62
C GLY A 120 -11.72 -3.50 -12.90
N LEU A 121 -11.33 -2.71 -11.89
CA LEU A 121 -10.36 -1.60 -12.04
C LEU A 121 -8.94 -2.06 -12.41
N ILE A 122 -8.49 -3.22 -11.92
CA ILE A 122 -7.21 -3.83 -12.32
C ILE A 122 -7.30 -4.36 -13.77
N THR A 123 -8.46 -4.89 -14.15
CA THR A 123 -8.69 -5.49 -15.47
C THR A 123 -8.88 -4.43 -16.56
N VAL A 124 -9.46 -3.28 -16.26
CA VAL A 124 -9.75 -2.19 -17.23
C VAL A 124 -8.49 -1.44 -17.68
N LYS A 125 -7.32 -1.67 -17.06
CA LYS A 125 -6.00 -1.20 -17.56
C LYS A 125 -5.04 -2.32 -17.99
N GLY A 126 -5.57 -3.45 -18.47
CA GLY A 126 -4.80 -4.41 -19.27
C GLY A 126 -3.78 -5.25 -18.51
N CYS A 127 -3.82 -5.29 -17.17
CA CYS A 127 -3.03 -6.24 -16.40
C CYS A 127 -3.91 -7.47 -16.09
N HIS A 128 -3.94 -8.43 -17.02
CA HIS A 128 -4.49 -9.76 -16.75
C HIS A 128 -3.52 -10.49 -15.81
N LEU A 129 -3.72 -10.36 -14.50
CA LEU A 129 -3.22 -11.34 -13.55
C LEU A 129 -4.21 -12.50 -13.55
N CYS A 130 -3.91 -13.52 -14.35
CA CYS A 130 -4.60 -14.81 -14.32
C CYS A 130 -4.55 -15.37 -12.89
N TYR A 131 -5.71 -15.56 -12.28
CA TYR A 131 -5.91 -16.56 -11.24
C TYR A 131 -6.52 -17.79 -11.91
N GLN A 132 -5.70 -18.83 -12.09
CA GLN A 132 -6.17 -20.20 -11.90
C GLN A 132 -5.98 -20.54 -10.43
#